data_AF-Q7Q774-F1
#
_entry.id   AF-Q7Q774-F1
#
_cell.length_a   1.000
_cell.length_b   1.000
_cell.length_c   1.000
_cell.angle_alpha   90.00
_cell.angle_beta   90.00
_cell.angle_gamma   90.00
#
_symmetry.space_group_name_H-M   'P 1'
#
loop_
_entity.id
_entity.type
_entity.pdbx_description
1 polymer ?
#
loop_
_entity_poly.entity_id
_entity_poly.type
_entity_poly.pdbx_seq_one_letter_code
_entity_poly.pdbx_strand_id
1 'polypeptide(L)'
;MPSRTGILTAVHLANIAKTLSATRPYALSTLYLQFHPQVAANVSCPRALGRFVASVYQSSVTWLGSEVDLRIVTGSLRPNGASFDSFANRARPTTADYLFYDYALSSSGTGGERCLAERYSGVKVVELDTLPVDRVSLPPELDKQLQTYRNVVLGGTFDRIHAGHKVLLTQAVLLATERVVVGVTDGGMIKSKKLHELILPAAHRIEHVKEFLEDVDPFLRYEVVPILDPFGPTATDPDMDLIVVSTETARGGAKVNELRAQNGLNQLEVHTIELLDDESTVEDKEDKISSSNQRMDLLGTRLRPRRPAPTHILPKPYIIGMIGGIAAGKSKMLERFRELGAGVVDCDKIGHQLYEPGEECYEQVVATFGREILAPDGKINRRALGAIVFADRAKLDRLNEIMWKAIAKRANEEIRTLHEQHGKQVVVMEAAVMLQAGWHKNCHEVWSCIVPREEAIRRLMERNQFEEHEAVRRVDAQPSSNEEMVQHSDIVFCTLWSYEYSQQQAERAWSILQQEMKLKL
;
A
#
# COMPACT_ATOMS: atom_id res chain seq x y z
N MET A 1 4.07 -20.64 0.11
CA MET A 1 5.10 -21.45 0.82
C MET A 1 5.12 -20.99 2.27
N PRO A 2 5.50 -21.84 3.25
CA PRO A 2 5.67 -21.36 4.62
C PRO A 2 6.70 -20.23 4.67
N SER A 3 6.39 -19.16 5.40
CA SER A 3 7.29 -18.03 5.61
C SER A 3 8.56 -18.52 6.31
N ARG A 4 9.72 -18.27 5.70
CA ARG A 4 11.03 -18.69 6.26
C ARG A 4 11.75 -17.49 6.85
N THR A 5 12.31 -17.65 8.04
CA THR A 5 13.03 -16.60 8.76
C THR A 5 14.51 -16.93 8.87
N GLY A 6 15.37 -15.99 8.48
CA GLY A 6 16.82 -16.10 8.65
C GLY A 6 17.36 -15.04 9.59
N ILE A 7 18.43 -15.37 10.33
CA ILE A 7 19.19 -14.41 11.12
C ILE A 7 20.64 -14.46 10.64
N LEU A 8 21.17 -13.33 10.18
CA LEU A 8 22.56 -13.16 9.78
C LEU A 8 23.32 -12.40 10.85
N THR A 9 24.32 -13.04 11.45
CA THR A 9 25.31 -12.37 12.30
C THR A 9 26.49 -11.95 11.45
N ALA A 10 26.71 -10.63 11.37
CA ALA A 10 27.76 -10.04 10.56
C ALA A 10 28.92 -9.49 11.40
N VAL A 11 30.14 -9.77 10.93
CA VAL A 11 31.42 -9.25 11.41
C VAL A 11 32.08 -8.38 10.33
N HIS A 12 32.01 -8.80 9.07
CA HIS A 12 32.77 -8.24 7.94
C HIS A 12 31.91 -7.27 7.13
N LEU A 13 31.62 -6.08 7.67
CA LEU A 13 30.69 -5.11 7.09
C LEU A 13 31.09 -4.63 5.68
N ALA A 14 32.39 -4.58 5.37
CA ALA A 14 32.87 -4.26 4.03
C ALA A 14 32.36 -5.24 2.94
N ASN A 15 32.02 -6.48 3.32
CA ASN A 15 31.54 -7.53 2.43
C ASN A 15 30.02 -7.71 2.46
N ILE A 16 29.26 -6.82 3.14
CA ILE A 16 27.84 -7.05 3.45
C ILE A 16 26.98 -7.35 2.22
N ALA A 17 27.26 -6.70 1.07
CA ALA A 17 26.55 -6.93 -0.19
C ALA A 17 26.68 -8.39 -0.68
N LYS A 18 27.90 -8.94 -0.61
CA LYS A 18 28.20 -10.33 -0.98
C LYS A 18 27.53 -11.29 0.00
N THR A 19 27.65 -11.03 1.29
CA THR A 19 27.07 -11.85 2.36
C THR A 19 25.56 -11.92 2.26
N LEU A 20 24.88 -10.78 2.11
CA LEU A 20 23.42 -10.73 1.95
C LEU A 20 23.01 -11.50 0.68
N SER A 21 23.71 -11.30 -0.44
CA SER A 21 23.40 -12.02 -1.69
C SER A 21 23.53 -13.54 -1.57
N ALA A 22 24.44 -14.03 -0.74
CA ALA A 22 24.60 -15.47 -0.50
C ALA A 22 23.41 -16.11 0.25
N THR A 23 22.52 -15.31 0.85
CA THR A 23 21.31 -15.82 1.53
C THR A 23 20.12 -16.03 0.59
N ARG A 24 20.14 -15.51 -0.65
CA ARG A 24 19.01 -15.64 -1.60
C ARG A 24 18.54 -17.07 -1.85
N PRO A 25 19.43 -18.07 -2.04
CA PRO A 25 19.00 -19.44 -2.35
C PRO A 25 18.12 -20.10 -1.28
N TYR A 26 18.06 -19.53 -0.06
CA TYR A 26 17.31 -20.09 1.06
C TYR A 26 15.82 -19.70 1.06
N ALA A 27 15.40 -18.80 0.15
CA ALA A 27 14.02 -18.36 -0.05
C ALA A 27 13.37 -17.87 1.25
N LEU A 28 14.04 -16.92 1.91
CA LEU A 28 13.57 -16.29 3.14
C LEU A 28 12.44 -15.31 2.83
N SER A 29 11.53 -15.15 3.78
CA SER A 29 10.52 -14.07 3.80
C SER A 29 11.02 -12.88 4.62
N THR A 30 11.78 -13.13 5.69
CA THR A 30 12.40 -12.09 6.52
C THR A 30 13.83 -12.49 6.86
N LEU A 31 14.74 -11.52 6.73
CA LEU A 31 16.14 -11.67 7.12
C LEU A 31 16.48 -10.62 8.18
N TYR A 32 16.90 -11.06 9.35
CA TYR A 32 17.39 -10.20 10.42
C TYR A 32 18.91 -10.09 10.31
N LEU A 33 19.42 -8.90 10.01
CA LEU A 33 20.85 -8.59 10.07
C LEU A 33 21.17 -8.06 11.46
N GLN A 34 22.08 -8.74 12.16
CA GLN A 34 22.59 -8.30 13.46
C GLN A 34 24.12 -8.18 13.43
N PHE A 35 24.63 -7.26 14.24
CA PHE A 35 26.07 -7.04 14.35
C PHE A 35 26.65 -7.85 15.49
N HIS A 36 27.72 -8.59 15.21
CA HIS A 36 28.46 -9.33 16.23
C HIS A 36 28.97 -8.41 17.35
N PRO A 37 29.06 -8.84 18.61
CA PRO A 37 29.50 -7.99 19.72
C PRO A 37 30.89 -7.36 19.53
N GLN A 38 31.82 -8.01 18.83
CA GLN A 38 33.12 -7.39 18.51
C GLN A 38 33.00 -6.24 17.50
N VAL A 39 32.01 -6.28 16.59
CA VAL A 39 31.68 -5.13 15.76
C VAL A 39 31.12 -4.02 16.63
N ALA A 40 30.20 -4.35 17.54
CA ALA A 40 29.64 -3.38 18.49
C ALA A 40 30.71 -2.72 19.39
N ALA A 41 31.73 -3.48 19.81
CA ALA A 41 32.84 -2.97 20.62
C ALA A 41 33.76 -2.03 19.82
N ASN A 42 33.99 -2.31 18.53
CA ASN A 42 34.88 -1.52 17.67
C ASN A 42 34.16 -0.36 16.96
N VAL A 43 32.84 -0.45 16.78
CA VAL A 43 31.98 0.63 16.29
C VAL A 43 31.53 1.45 17.49
N SER A 44 32.33 2.43 17.88
CA SER A 44 31.97 3.35 18.97
C SER A 44 30.81 4.32 18.63
N CYS A 45 30.13 4.18 17.49
CA CYS A 45 29.38 5.32 16.90
C CYS A 45 28.10 5.00 16.06
N PRO A 46 26.90 5.38 16.55
CA PRO A 46 25.61 5.31 15.83
C PRO A 46 25.40 6.12 14.52
N ARG A 47 25.89 7.37 14.34
CA ARG A 47 25.62 8.19 13.12
C ARG A 47 26.25 7.62 11.86
N ALA A 48 27.46 7.09 12.02
CA ALA A 48 28.18 6.50 10.91
C ALA A 48 27.63 5.14 10.50
N LEU A 49 27.09 4.39 11.48
CA LEU A 49 26.22 3.26 11.21
C LEU A 49 24.93 3.69 10.52
N GLY A 50 24.39 4.87 10.81
CA GLY A 50 23.21 5.41 10.16
C GLY A 50 23.33 5.50 8.63
N ARG A 51 24.45 6.02 8.10
CA ARG A 51 24.73 6.03 6.65
C ARG A 51 24.88 4.62 6.08
N PHE A 52 25.58 3.75 6.80
CA PHE A 52 25.72 2.35 6.41
C PHE A 52 24.37 1.63 6.36
N VAL A 53 23.52 1.77 7.38
CA VAL A 53 22.16 1.26 7.47
C VAL A 53 21.30 1.77 6.32
N ALA A 54 21.42 3.07 6.00
CA ALA A 54 20.72 3.67 4.87
C ALA A 54 21.09 2.97 3.55
N SER A 55 22.40 2.88 3.28
CA SER A 55 22.93 2.20 2.10
C SER A 55 22.50 0.73 2.03
N VAL A 56 22.57 0.00 3.15
CA VAL A 56 22.15 -1.41 3.19
C VAL A 56 20.67 -1.56 2.89
N TYR A 57 19.79 -0.75 3.49
CA TYR A 57 18.35 -0.83 3.21
C TYR A 57 18.01 -0.49 1.77
N GLN A 58 18.62 0.56 1.21
CA GLN A 58 18.38 1.00 -0.17
C GLN A 58 18.85 -0.04 -1.18
N SER A 59 20.03 -0.63 -0.98
CA SER A 59 20.57 -1.65 -1.89
C SER A 59 20.07 -3.07 -1.61
N SER A 60 19.33 -3.30 -0.51
CA SER A 60 18.88 -4.63 -0.10
C SER A 60 18.01 -5.33 -1.14
N VAL A 61 17.16 -4.61 -1.88
CA VAL A 61 16.32 -5.18 -2.94
C VAL A 61 17.17 -5.78 -4.06
N THR A 62 18.25 -5.10 -4.46
CA THR A 62 19.21 -5.61 -5.44
C THR A 62 19.95 -6.84 -4.94
N TRP A 63 20.21 -6.91 -3.63
CA TRP A 63 20.99 -7.98 -2.99
C TRP A 63 20.17 -9.17 -2.49
N LEU A 64 18.89 -9.04 -2.21
CA LEU A 64 18.04 -10.07 -1.62
C LEU A 64 16.82 -10.41 -2.48
N GLY A 65 16.41 -9.50 -3.36
CA GLY A 65 15.12 -9.54 -4.06
C GLY A 65 14.04 -8.73 -3.34
N SER A 66 12.97 -8.38 -4.06
CA SER A 66 11.84 -7.59 -3.56
C SER A 66 11.02 -8.28 -2.47
N GLU A 67 11.06 -9.61 -2.44
CA GLU A 67 10.22 -10.43 -1.57
C GLU A 67 10.79 -10.60 -0.14
N VAL A 68 12.06 -10.25 0.08
CA VAL A 68 12.73 -10.45 1.37
C VAL A 68 12.66 -9.18 2.21
N ASP A 69 12.00 -9.26 3.36
CA ASP A 69 11.98 -8.18 4.34
C ASP A 69 13.27 -8.17 5.17
N LEU A 70 14.23 -7.30 4.83
CA LEU A 70 15.43 -7.08 5.66
C LEU A 70 15.09 -6.24 6.89
N ARG A 71 15.50 -6.68 8.09
CA ARG A 71 15.45 -5.92 9.36
C ARG A 71 16.85 -5.85 9.96
N ILE A 72 17.33 -4.65 10.29
CA ILE A 72 18.67 -4.45 10.86
C ILE A 72 18.50 -4.24 12.36
N VAL A 73 18.93 -5.22 13.14
CA VAL A 73 18.82 -5.21 14.60
C VAL A 73 19.95 -4.36 15.16
N THR A 74 19.62 -3.17 15.65
CA THR A 74 20.59 -2.20 16.18
C THR A 74 20.76 -2.32 17.68
N GLY A 75 19.86 -3.02 18.38
CA GLY A 75 19.97 -3.21 19.82
C GLY A 75 21.37 -3.67 20.25
N SER A 76 22.03 -4.55 19.46
CA SER A 76 23.37 -5.08 19.79
C SER A 76 24.45 -4.02 19.99
N LEU A 77 24.21 -2.81 19.49
CA LEU A 77 25.11 -1.68 19.53
C LEU A 77 24.91 -0.78 20.76
N ARG A 78 23.93 -1.06 21.64
CA ARG A 78 23.73 -0.28 22.87
C ARG A 78 24.76 -0.61 23.96
N PRO A 79 25.08 0.33 24.88
CA PRO A 79 26.06 0.12 25.96
C PRO A 79 25.77 -1.09 26.87
N ASN A 80 24.49 -1.38 27.18
CA ASN A 80 24.08 -2.55 27.96
C ASN A 80 24.10 -3.87 27.14
N GLY A 81 24.61 -3.79 25.92
CA GLY A 81 24.56 -4.83 24.90
C GLY A 81 25.88 -5.50 24.56
N ALA A 82 26.99 -5.02 25.14
CA ALA A 82 28.34 -5.42 24.73
C ALA A 82 28.76 -6.84 25.18
N SER A 83 28.00 -7.52 26.05
CA SER A 83 28.26 -8.91 26.42
C SER A 83 27.56 -9.89 25.47
N PHE A 84 28.22 -11.00 25.16
CA PHE A 84 27.64 -12.03 24.28
C PHE A 84 26.38 -12.67 24.91
N ASP A 85 26.31 -12.80 26.23
CA ASP A 85 25.10 -13.27 26.92
C ASP A 85 23.91 -12.33 26.70
N SER A 86 24.16 -11.02 26.73
CA SER A 86 23.16 -10.01 26.37
C SER A 86 22.79 -10.14 24.90
N PHE A 87 23.74 -10.41 23.99
CA PHE A 87 23.50 -10.63 22.56
C PHE A 87 22.66 -11.90 22.26
N ALA A 88 22.94 -13.03 22.91
CA ALA A 88 22.23 -14.30 22.68
C ALA A 88 20.80 -14.29 23.24
N ASN A 89 20.58 -13.63 24.38
CA ASN A 89 19.30 -13.67 25.11
C ASN A 89 18.27 -12.59 24.72
N ARG A 90 18.53 -11.76 23.70
CA ARG A 90 17.64 -10.64 23.31
C ARG A 90 16.28 -11.09 22.82
N ALA A 91 15.28 -10.22 22.90
CA ALA A 91 14.07 -10.42 22.12
C ALA A 91 14.46 -10.47 20.63
N ARG A 92 13.96 -11.50 19.96
CA ARG A 92 14.26 -11.90 18.59
C ARG A 92 12.95 -12.47 18.02
N PRO A 93 12.84 -12.68 16.69
CA PRO A 93 11.75 -13.49 16.15
C PRO A 93 11.64 -14.79 16.95
N THR A 94 10.39 -15.16 17.28
CA THR A 94 10.07 -16.35 18.07
C THR A 94 10.56 -17.64 17.42
N THR A 95 10.76 -17.62 16.11
CA THR A 95 11.22 -18.75 15.30
C THR A 95 12.28 -18.29 14.29
N ALA A 96 13.27 -19.13 14.04
CA ALA A 96 14.23 -18.95 12.95
C ALA A 96 14.48 -20.31 12.28
N ASP A 97 14.48 -20.32 10.95
CA ASP A 97 14.77 -21.51 10.16
C ASP A 97 16.27 -21.62 9.86
N TYR A 98 16.95 -20.46 9.75
CA TYR A 98 18.35 -20.37 9.39
C TYR A 98 19.13 -19.38 10.27
N LEU A 99 20.32 -19.79 10.69
CA LEU A 99 21.35 -18.91 11.24
C LEU A 99 22.50 -18.82 10.24
N PHE A 100 22.81 -17.61 9.81
CA PHE A 100 23.90 -17.31 8.91
C PHE A 100 25.01 -16.60 9.68
N TYR A 101 26.25 -16.94 9.35
CA TYR A 101 27.45 -16.31 9.89
C TYR A 101 28.37 -15.94 8.73
N ASP A 102 28.86 -14.70 8.68
CA ASP A 102 29.86 -14.27 7.71
C ASP A 102 31.30 -14.50 8.19
N TYR A 103 31.49 -15.43 9.11
CA TYR A 103 32.75 -15.82 9.71
C TYR A 103 32.70 -17.31 10.09
N ALA A 104 33.88 -17.91 10.27
CA ALA A 104 34.00 -19.29 10.69
C ALA A 104 33.66 -19.43 12.19
N LEU A 105 32.69 -20.29 12.55
CA LEU A 105 32.32 -20.51 13.95
C LEU A 105 33.44 -21.17 14.78
N SER A 106 34.34 -21.89 14.13
CA SER A 106 35.54 -22.44 14.78
C SER A 106 36.51 -21.37 15.28
N SER A 107 36.40 -20.14 14.76
CA SER A 107 37.25 -19.00 15.12
C SER A 107 36.65 -18.10 16.20
N SER A 108 35.37 -18.26 16.56
CA SER A 108 34.76 -17.53 17.67
C SER A 108 35.13 -18.23 18.99
N GLY A 109 36.08 -17.67 19.74
CA GLY A 109 36.48 -18.16 21.07
C GLY A 109 35.37 -18.07 22.14
N THR A 110 34.18 -17.58 21.78
CA THR A 110 33.03 -17.35 22.64
C THR A 110 32.02 -18.49 22.49
N GLY A 111 31.60 -19.14 23.58
CA GLY A 111 30.57 -20.20 23.53
C GLY A 111 29.15 -19.71 23.19
N GLY A 112 28.99 -18.44 22.82
CA GLY A 112 27.68 -17.80 22.69
C GLY A 112 26.97 -18.06 21.37
N GLU A 113 27.68 -18.36 20.27
CA GLU A 113 27.04 -18.78 19.02
C GLU A 113 26.30 -20.11 19.17
N ARG A 114 26.80 -21.01 20.05
CA ARG A 114 26.11 -22.24 20.43
C ARG A 114 24.82 -21.94 21.19
N CYS A 115 24.86 -21.00 22.13
CA CYS A 115 23.67 -20.54 22.86
C CYS A 115 22.59 -19.98 21.91
N LEU A 116 23.00 -19.27 20.84
CA LEU A 116 22.05 -18.78 19.84
C LEU A 116 21.40 -19.93 19.04
N ALA A 117 22.17 -20.94 18.64
CA ALA A 117 21.64 -22.11 17.93
C ALA A 117 20.72 -22.97 18.83
N GLU A 118 21.09 -23.17 20.10
CA GLU A 118 20.30 -23.93 21.09
C GLU A 118 18.91 -23.33 21.34
N ARG A 119 18.77 -22.01 21.17
CA ARG A 119 17.49 -21.32 21.34
C ARG A 119 16.45 -21.66 20.27
N TYR A 120 16.88 -22.03 19.07
CA TYR A 120 15.99 -22.29 17.94
C TYR A 120 15.96 -23.78 17.62
N SER A 121 14.89 -24.44 18.06
CA SER A 121 14.71 -25.86 17.78
C SER A 121 14.65 -26.13 16.26
N GLY A 122 15.54 -26.99 15.76
CA GLY A 122 15.58 -27.40 14.36
C GLY A 122 16.22 -26.40 13.39
N VAL A 123 16.86 -25.34 13.89
CA VAL A 123 17.50 -24.32 13.06
C VAL A 123 18.68 -24.87 12.25
N LYS A 124 18.83 -24.39 11.01
CA LYS A 124 19.97 -24.74 10.15
C LYS A 124 21.05 -23.68 10.25
N VAL A 125 22.26 -24.08 10.60
CA VAL A 125 23.42 -23.19 10.68
C VAL A 125 24.16 -23.21 9.34
N VAL A 126 24.51 -22.03 8.83
CA VAL A 126 25.19 -21.82 7.55
C VAL A 126 26.32 -20.81 7.73
N GLU A 127 27.55 -21.23 7.44
CA GLU A 127 28.71 -20.33 7.34
C GLU A 127 28.81 -19.84 5.88
N LEU A 128 28.71 -18.53 5.68
CA LEU A 128 28.75 -17.88 4.37
C LEU A 128 30.16 -17.43 3.97
N ASP A 129 31.03 -17.21 4.96
CA ASP A 129 32.44 -16.89 4.76
C ASP A 129 33.27 -17.60 5.84
N THR A 130 34.54 -17.86 5.55
CA THR A 130 35.47 -18.58 6.43
C THR A 130 36.54 -17.66 7.03
N LEU A 131 36.36 -16.34 6.90
CA LEU A 131 37.22 -15.35 7.54
C LEU A 131 37.13 -15.44 9.08
N PRO A 132 38.24 -15.25 9.80
CA PRO A 132 38.25 -15.27 11.26
C PRO A 132 37.69 -13.96 11.85
N VAL A 133 37.06 -14.06 13.03
CA VAL A 133 36.43 -12.91 13.71
C VAL A 133 37.41 -11.77 14.01
N ASP A 134 38.68 -12.08 14.30
CA ASP A 134 39.72 -11.09 14.64
C ASP A 134 40.04 -10.11 13.49
N ARG A 135 39.56 -10.37 12.27
CA ARG A 135 39.71 -9.47 11.10
C ARG A 135 38.50 -8.55 10.92
N VAL A 136 38.07 -7.87 11.97
CA VAL A 136 36.99 -6.87 11.88
C VAL A 136 37.40 -5.75 10.91
N SER A 137 36.69 -5.65 9.77
CA SER A 137 36.89 -4.60 8.78
C SER A 137 35.72 -3.62 8.78
N LEU A 138 35.97 -2.40 9.24
CA LEU A 138 34.99 -1.32 9.25
C LEU A 138 35.14 -0.43 8.00
N PRO A 139 34.03 0.09 7.45
CA PRO A 139 34.10 1.10 6.40
C PRO A 139 34.92 2.33 6.83
N PRO A 140 35.76 2.92 5.95
CA PRO A 140 36.72 3.99 6.30
C PRO A 140 36.08 5.28 6.83
N GLU A 141 34.81 5.53 6.51
CA GLU A 141 34.09 6.78 6.79
C GLU A 141 33.28 6.75 8.09
N LEU A 142 33.60 5.82 9.02
CA LEU A 142 32.92 5.76 10.31
C LEU A 142 33.32 6.93 11.24
N ASP A 143 32.61 8.06 11.13
CA ASP A 143 32.85 9.32 11.86
C ASP A 143 32.77 9.17 13.39
N LYS A 144 33.50 10.01 14.14
CA LYS A 144 33.82 9.83 15.58
C LYS A 144 33.12 10.76 16.57
N GLN A 145 32.28 11.70 16.14
CA GLN A 145 31.55 12.61 17.05
C GLN A 145 30.07 12.26 17.13
N LEU A 146 29.54 12.07 18.34
CA LEU A 146 28.12 11.77 18.52
C LEU A 146 27.50 12.22 19.83
N GLN A 147 26.32 12.82 19.66
CA GLN A 147 25.36 13.18 20.69
C GLN A 147 24.15 12.24 20.54
N THR A 148 23.70 11.65 21.65
CA THR A 148 22.47 10.85 21.74
C THR A 148 21.46 11.60 22.60
N TYR A 149 20.20 11.23 22.51
CA TYR A 149 19.08 11.95 23.12
C TYR A 149 18.18 10.98 23.88
N ARG A 150 17.54 11.43 24.96
CA ARG A 150 16.70 10.55 25.77
C ARG A 150 15.41 10.23 25.02
N ASN A 151 14.78 11.26 24.47
CA ASN A 151 13.50 11.19 23.80
C ASN A 151 13.59 11.72 22.37
N VAL A 152 13.38 10.83 21.40
CA VAL A 152 13.39 11.15 19.97
C VAL A 152 11.99 11.06 19.40
N VAL A 153 11.60 12.00 18.55
CA VAL A 153 10.31 12.02 17.87
C VAL A 153 10.47 12.07 16.36
N LEU A 154 9.54 11.43 15.64
CA LEU A 154 9.39 11.57 14.20
C LEU A 154 7.93 11.41 13.80
N GLY A 155 7.61 11.86 12.59
CA GLY A 155 6.25 11.78 12.05
C GLY A 155 6.26 11.47 10.56
N GLY A 156 5.21 10.79 10.09
CA GLY A 156 5.11 10.39 8.70
C GLY A 156 3.83 9.62 8.40
N THR A 157 3.61 9.36 7.11
CA THR A 157 2.43 8.58 6.70
C THR A 157 2.61 7.10 6.96
N PHE A 158 3.83 6.56 6.86
CA PHE A 158 4.16 5.18 7.23
C PHE A 158 3.14 4.17 6.69
N ASP A 159 2.83 4.24 5.38
CA ASP A 159 1.82 3.38 4.77
C ASP A 159 2.26 1.91 4.75
N ARG A 160 2.95 1.49 3.69
CA ARG A 160 3.64 0.22 3.63
C ARG A 160 5.11 0.48 3.93
N ILE A 161 5.67 -0.23 4.91
CA ILE A 161 7.06 -0.01 5.33
C ILE A 161 7.98 -0.41 4.18
N HIS A 162 8.84 0.53 3.78
CA HIS A 162 9.79 0.38 2.68
C HIS A 162 11.15 0.94 3.10
N ALA A 163 12.18 0.79 2.27
CA ALA A 163 13.55 1.17 2.61
C ALA A 163 13.65 2.57 3.24
N GLY A 164 13.08 3.61 2.59
CA GLY A 164 13.02 4.96 3.16
C GLY A 164 12.45 5.07 4.59
N HIS A 165 11.32 4.40 4.88
CA HIS A 165 10.79 4.34 6.25
C HIS A 165 11.74 3.61 7.20
N LYS A 166 12.32 2.48 6.76
CA LYS A 166 13.26 1.69 7.57
C LYS A 166 14.48 2.50 7.96
N VAL A 167 15.02 3.30 7.03
CA VAL A 167 16.13 4.23 7.32
C VAL A 167 15.73 5.24 8.39
N LEU A 168 14.60 5.94 8.19
CA LEU A 168 14.14 6.98 9.10
C LEU A 168 13.89 6.44 10.52
N LEU A 169 13.17 5.32 10.63
CA LEU A 169 12.85 4.67 11.89
C LEU A 169 14.11 4.13 12.60
N THR A 170 15.00 3.46 11.86
CA THR A 170 16.22 2.88 12.44
C THR A 170 17.18 3.96 12.93
N GLN A 171 17.29 5.08 12.20
CA GLN A 171 18.09 6.23 12.61
C GLN A 171 17.52 6.89 13.89
N ALA A 172 16.20 7.02 14.01
CA ALA A 172 15.58 7.52 15.24
C ALA A 172 15.90 6.60 16.43
N VAL A 173 15.85 5.28 16.24
CA VAL A 173 16.23 4.29 17.26
C VAL A 173 17.70 4.44 17.66
N LEU A 174 18.61 4.63 16.70
CA LEU A 174 20.04 4.79 16.93
C LEU A 174 20.39 6.08 17.71
N LEU A 175 19.55 7.12 17.62
CA LEU A 175 19.74 8.40 18.30
C LEU A 175 19.09 8.45 19.69
N ALA A 176 18.12 7.58 19.96
CA ALA A 176 17.38 7.53 21.22
C ALA A 176 18.06 6.65 22.28
N THR A 177 18.00 7.03 23.56
CA THR A 177 18.46 6.21 24.69
C THR A 177 17.32 5.62 25.52
N GLU A 178 16.16 6.27 25.59
CA GLU A 178 15.02 5.84 26.42
C GLU A 178 13.72 5.65 25.62
N ARG A 179 13.30 6.64 24.83
CA ARG A 179 11.98 6.66 24.19
C ARG A 179 12.02 7.13 22.74
N VAL A 180 11.21 6.50 21.90
CA VAL A 180 10.91 6.94 20.53
C VAL A 180 9.39 7.13 20.36
N VAL A 181 8.99 8.33 19.94
CA VAL A 181 7.60 8.67 19.63
C VAL A 181 7.43 8.77 18.12
N VAL A 182 6.44 8.07 17.57
CA VAL A 182 6.15 8.08 16.14
C VAL A 182 4.72 8.54 15.88
N GLY A 183 4.59 9.70 15.23
CA GLY A 183 3.31 10.19 14.74
C GLY A 183 2.96 9.59 13.38
N VAL A 184 1.86 8.85 13.30
CA VAL A 184 1.37 8.20 12.08
C VAL A 184 0.17 8.99 11.54
N THR A 185 0.32 9.64 10.37
CA THR A 185 -0.74 10.54 9.85
C THR A 185 -2.06 9.83 9.62
N ASP A 186 -3.18 10.46 9.98
CA ASP A 186 -4.53 9.94 9.76
C ASP A 186 -5.54 11.05 9.42
N GLY A 187 -6.78 10.67 9.11
CA GLY A 187 -7.89 11.60 8.91
C GLY A 187 -7.70 12.54 7.72
N GLY A 188 -7.81 13.86 7.95
CA GLY A 188 -7.66 14.85 6.88
C GLY A 188 -6.26 14.88 6.26
N MET A 189 -5.23 14.51 7.02
CA MET A 189 -3.84 14.57 6.56
C MET A 189 -3.51 13.57 5.46
N ILE A 190 -4.26 12.46 5.37
CA ILE A 190 -4.03 11.47 4.31
C ILE A 190 -4.68 11.88 2.99
N LYS A 191 -5.75 12.69 3.00
CA LYS A 191 -6.52 13.04 1.79
C LYS A 191 -5.71 13.80 0.75
N SER A 192 -4.69 14.55 1.16
CA SER A 192 -3.81 15.27 0.24
C SER A 192 -2.74 14.37 -0.41
N LYS A 193 -2.69 13.07 -0.06
CA LYS A 193 -1.68 12.15 -0.57
C LYS A 193 -2.17 11.50 -1.87
N LYS A 194 -1.28 11.37 -2.85
CA LYS A 194 -1.55 10.69 -4.14
C LYS A 194 -2.09 9.27 -3.90
N LEU A 195 -3.26 8.91 -4.44
CA LEU A 195 -3.90 7.60 -4.18
C LEU A 195 -4.14 7.33 -2.68
N HIS A 196 -4.66 8.30 -1.93
CA HIS A 196 -4.91 8.14 -0.50
C HIS A 196 -5.90 7.02 -0.18
N GLU A 197 -6.76 6.67 -1.12
CA GLU A 197 -7.74 5.59 -1.03
C GLU A 197 -7.07 4.22 -0.88
N LEU A 198 -5.80 4.08 -1.29
CA LEU A 198 -5.00 2.86 -1.16
C LEU A 198 -4.13 2.83 0.11
N ILE A 199 -4.15 3.89 0.93
CA ILE A 199 -3.43 3.91 2.22
C ILE A 199 -4.11 2.92 3.17
N LEU A 200 -3.30 2.12 3.87
CA LEU A 200 -3.77 1.20 4.89
C LEU A 200 -4.45 1.94 6.05
N PRO A 201 -5.44 1.33 6.73
CA PRO A 201 -6.01 1.90 7.95
C PRO A 201 -4.94 2.27 8.98
N ALA A 202 -5.13 3.38 9.70
CA ALA A 202 -4.13 3.87 10.66
C ALA A 202 -3.74 2.83 11.72
N ALA A 203 -4.70 2.04 12.20
CA ALA A 203 -4.44 0.96 13.16
C ALA A 203 -3.39 -0.04 12.63
N HIS A 204 -3.51 -0.49 11.37
CA HIS A 204 -2.56 -1.45 10.78
C HIS A 204 -1.19 -0.80 10.56
N ARG A 205 -1.15 0.48 10.15
CA ARG A 205 0.11 1.21 9.97
C ARG A 205 0.84 1.40 11.29
N ILE A 206 0.13 1.75 12.35
CA ILE A 206 0.65 1.87 13.72
C ILE A 206 1.23 0.53 14.18
N GLU A 207 0.49 -0.55 13.97
CA GLU A 207 0.94 -1.92 14.31
C GLU A 207 2.22 -2.28 13.55
N HIS A 208 2.26 -2.13 12.22
CA HIS A 208 3.45 -2.42 11.41
C HIS A 208 4.66 -1.58 11.81
N VAL A 209 4.48 -0.29 12.13
CA VAL A 209 5.56 0.58 12.62
C VAL A 209 6.07 0.08 13.97
N LYS A 210 5.16 -0.26 14.89
CA LYS A 210 5.51 -0.75 16.21
C LYS A 210 6.26 -2.09 16.14
N GLU A 211 5.76 -3.05 15.37
CA GLU A 211 6.42 -4.34 15.13
C GLU A 211 7.82 -4.14 14.54
N PHE A 212 7.98 -3.24 13.56
CA PHE A 212 9.28 -2.94 12.98
C PHE A 212 10.25 -2.36 14.02
N LEU A 213 9.80 -1.41 14.84
CA LEU A 213 10.62 -0.79 15.88
C LEU A 213 11.05 -1.79 16.96
N GLU A 214 10.13 -2.63 17.41
CA GLU A 214 10.39 -3.69 18.40
C GLU A 214 11.41 -4.73 17.88
N ASP A 215 11.37 -5.04 16.59
CA ASP A 215 12.34 -5.92 15.94
C ASP A 215 13.72 -5.29 15.74
N VAL A 216 13.77 -3.98 15.45
CA VAL A 216 15.04 -3.24 15.33
C VAL A 216 15.72 -3.12 16.68
N ASP A 217 14.96 -2.75 17.72
CA ASP A 217 15.47 -2.62 19.08
C ASP A 217 14.37 -2.77 20.14
N PRO A 218 14.32 -3.88 20.90
CA PRO A 218 13.25 -4.15 21.85
C PRO A 218 13.40 -3.42 23.21
N PHE A 219 14.48 -2.65 23.42
CA PHE A 219 14.80 -2.07 24.74
C PHE A 219 14.35 -0.62 24.91
N LEU A 220 13.90 0.02 23.84
CA LEU A 220 13.34 1.35 23.89
C LEU A 220 11.85 1.30 24.21
N ARG A 221 11.34 2.37 24.83
CA ARG A 221 9.91 2.61 24.91
C ARG A 221 9.40 3.22 23.60
N TYR A 222 8.45 2.55 22.96
CA TYR A 222 7.81 3.04 21.74
C TYR A 222 6.41 3.58 21.99
N GLU A 223 6.15 4.78 21.50
CA GLU A 223 4.82 5.40 21.48
C GLU A 223 4.44 5.74 20.03
N VAL A 224 3.69 4.84 19.40
CA VAL A 224 3.24 4.99 18.03
C VAL A 224 1.77 5.41 18.06
N VAL A 225 1.48 6.64 17.64
CA VAL A 225 0.16 7.26 17.80
C VAL A 225 -0.36 7.87 16.50
N PRO A 226 -1.68 7.85 16.26
CA PRO A 226 -2.24 8.56 15.11
C PRO A 226 -2.10 10.08 15.32
N ILE A 227 -1.78 10.80 14.25
CA ILE A 227 -1.77 12.27 14.24
C ILE A 227 -2.78 12.80 13.22
N LEU A 228 -3.59 13.77 13.65
CA LEU A 228 -4.63 14.41 12.84
C LEU A 228 -4.23 15.81 12.37
N ASP A 229 -3.09 16.30 12.85
CA ASP A 229 -2.46 17.55 12.49
C ASP A 229 -0.93 17.36 12.35
N PRO A 230 -0.21 18.31 11.71
CA PRO A 230 1.22 18.20 11.47
C PRO A 230 2.13 18.16 12.71
N PHE A 231 1.63 18.49 13.90
CA PHE A 231 2.41 18.63 15.13
C PHE A 231 2.23 17.42 16.06
N GLY A 232 0.99 16.96 16.22
CA GLY A 232 0.67 15.81 17.07
C GLY A 232 1.22 15.96 18.50
N PRO A 233 1.80 14.91 19.10
CA PRO A 233 2.31 14.96 20.48
C PRO A 233 3.38 16.03 20.73
N THR A 234 4.11 16.46 19.68
CA THR A 234 5.16 17.49 19.82
C THR A 234 4.61 18.84 20.25
N ALA A 235 3.31 19.10 20.10
CA ALA A 235 2.69 20.35 20.53
C ALA A 235 2.46 20.41 22.06
N THR A 236 2.45 19.26 22.74
CA THR A 236 2.01 19.16 24.15
C THR A 236 2.99 18.43 25.05
N ASP A 237 3.81 17.52 24.51
CA ASP A 237 4.77 16.73 25.30
C ASP A 237 6.04 17.54 25.58
N PRO A 238 6.34 17.88 26.85
CA PRO A 238 7.54 18.61 27.21
C PRO A 238 8.81 17.74 27.16
N ASP A 239 8.69 16.42 27.24
CA ASP A 239 9.81 15.50 27.42
C ASP A 239 10.35 15.00 26.08
N MET A 240 10.71 15.92 25.18
CA MET A 240 11.24 15.61 23.85
C MET A 240 12.53 16.40 23.59
N ASP A 241 13.54 15.75 23.03
CA ASP A 241 14.86 16.36 22.84
C ASP A 241 15.22 16.57 21.36
N LEU A 242 14.81 15.64 20.48
CA LEU A 242 15.22 15.58 19.08
C LEU A 242 14.03 15.25 18.19
N ILE A 243 13.87 15.96 17.08
CA ILE A 243 13.00 15.56 15.97
C ILE A 243 13.82 15.08 14.77
N VAL A 244 13.49 13.89 14.28
CA VAL A 244 14.10 13.30 13.09
C VAL A 244 13.19 13.51 11.88
N VAL A 245 13.75 14.11 10.84
CA VAL A 245 13.03 14.49 9.60
C VAL A 245 13.84 14.09 8.37
N SER A 246 13.15 13.89 7.24
CA SER A 246 13.83 13.82 5.94
C SER A 246 14.21 15.22 5.47
N THR A 247 15.16 15.33 4.54
CA THR A 247 15.54 16.61 3.91
C THR A 247 14.33 17.39 3.38
N GLU A 248 13.36 16.69 2.79
CA GLU A 248 12.12 17.27 2.24
C GLU A 248 11.20 17.86 3.31
N THR A 249 11.25 17.31 4.52
CA THR A 249 10.37 17.68 5.65
C THR A 249 11.09 18.49 6.71
N ALA A 250 12.33 18.94 6.45
CA ALA A 250 13.12 19.76 7.37
C ALA A 250 12.39 21.03 7.85
N ARG A 251 11.63 21.68 6.95
CA ARG A 251 10.79 22.84 7.29
C ARG A 251 9.70 22.51 8.31
N GLY A 252 9.24 21.26 8.34
CA GLY A 252 8.27 20.76 9.33
C GLY A 252 8.86 20.79 10.75
N GLY A 253 10.12 20.38 10.91
CA GLY A 253 10.82 20.45 12.19
C GLY A 253 10.95 21.88 12.73
N ALA A 254 11.23 22.84 11.86
CA ALA A 254 11.26 24.26 12.25
C ALA A 254 9.90 24.75 12.74
N LYS A 255 8.80 24.42 12.04
CA LYS A 255 7.44 24.77 12.45
C LYS A 255 7.02 24.14 13.77
N VAL A 256 7.47 22.91 14.04
CA VAL A 256 7.27 22.26 15.35
C VAL A 256 7.92 23.09 16.45
N ASN A 257 9.16 23.55 16.25
CA ASN A 257 9.84 24.39 17.25
C ASN A 257 9.19 25.76 17.45
N GLU A 258 8.65 26.38 16.40
CA GLU A 258 7.86 27.61 16.52
C GLU A 258 6.63 27.40 17.42
N LEU A 259 5.86 26.33 17.21
CA LEU A 259 4.69 26.01 18.03
C LEU A 259 5.09 25.62 19.47
N ARG A 260 6.17 24.85 19.63
CA ARG A 260 6.70 24.50 20.96
C ARG A 260 7.08 25.74 21.74
N ALA A 261 7.76 26.70 21.12
CA ALA A 261 8.10 27.97 21.75
C ALA A 261 6.86 28.78 22.15
N GLN A 262 5.82 28.81 21.30
CA GLN A 262 4.53 29.45 21.62
C GLN A 262 3.82 28.79 22.81
N ASN A 263 3.97 27.47 22.95
CA ASN A 263 3.39 26.69 24.06
C ASN A 263 4.30 26.65 25.32
N GLY A 264 5.44 27.35 25.32
CA GLY A 264 6.37 27.37 26.45
C GLY A 264 7.15 26.06 26.65
N LEU A 265 7.27 25.24 25.60
CA LEU A 265 8.03 23.98 25.59
C LEU A 265 9.47 24.20 25.11
N ASN A 266 10.38 23.30 25.49
CA ASN A 266 11.76 23.31 25.00
C ASN A 266 11.82 23.04 23.48
N GLN A 267 12.75 23.69 22.78
CA GLN A 267 12.97 23.43 21.36
C GLN A 267 13.70 22.09 21.16
N LEU A 268 13.31 21.38 20.10
CA LEU A 268 13.91 20.13 19.67
C LEU A 268 15.11 20.41 18.78
N GLU A 269 16.19 19.65 18.95
CA GLU A 269 17.20 19.59 17.91
C GLU A 269 16.61 18.93 16.65
N VAL A 270 16.90 19.46 15.47
CA VAL A 270 16.37 18.93 14.20
C VAL A 270 17.45 18.12 13.51
N HIS A 271 17.28 16.80 13.46
CA HIS A 271 18.18 15.92 12.73
C HIS A 271 17.58 15.57 11.36
N THR A 272 18.29 15.99 10.31
CA THR A 272 17.86 15.77 8.92
C THR A 272 18.57 14.55 8.34
N ILE A 273 17.81 13.64 7.73
CA ILE A 273 18.31 12.46 7.05
C ILE A 273 18.12 12.62 5.55
N GLU A 274 19.22 12.43 4.82
CA GLU A 274 19.21 12.31 3.36
C GLU A 274 18.79 10.88 2.99
N LEU A 275 17.71 10.79 2.21
CA LEU A 275 17.30 9.54 1.57
C LEU A 275 17.89 9.56 0.16
N LEU A 276 18.57 8.48 -0.23
CA LEU A 276 19.09 8.33 -1.59
C LEU A 276 17.95 8.05 -2.57
N ASP A 277 18.15 8.50 -3.80
CA ASP A 277 17.24 8.30 -4.92
C ASP A 277 17.19 6.82 -5.36
N ASP A 278 16.08 6.43 -5.95
CA ASP A 278 15.81 5.14 -6.59
C ASP A 278 15.94 5.30 -8.11
N GLU A 279 16.66 4.40 -8.79
CA GLU A 279 16.79 4.42 -10.25
C GLU A 279 15.52 3.89 -10.93
N SER A 280 14.39 4.55 -10.68
CA SER A 280 13.10 4.22 -11.26
C SER A 280 13.08 4.63 -12.74
N THR A 281 12.89 3.66 -13.65
CA THR A 281 12.87 3.89 -15.11
C THR A 281 11.49 4.27 -15.66
N VAL A 282 10.49 4.48 -14.79
CA VAL A 282 9.11 4.82 -15.20
C VAL A 282 8.93 6.33 -15.09
N GLU A 283 8.76 7.04 -16.22
CA GLU A 283 8.66 8.51 -16.29
C GLU A 283 7.60 9.12 -15.34
N ASP A 284 6.55 8.38 -15.03
CA ASP A 284 5.43 8.84 -14.20
C ASP A 284 5.64 8.68 -12.68
N LYS A 285 6.72 8.00 -12.25
CA LYS A 285 7.09 7.77 -10.85
C LYS A 285 8.08 8.82 -10.36
N GLU A 286 8.07 9.05 -9.05
CA GLU A 286 9.13 9.85 -8.42
C GLU A 286 10.45 9.08 -8.48
N ASP A 287 11.58 9.78 -8.65
CA ASP A 287 12.93 9.18 -8.65
C ASP A 287 13.37 8.64 -7.28
N LYS A 288 12.49 8.52 -6.28
CA LYS A 288 12.84 8.07 -4.93
C LYS A 288 11.94 6.94 -4.45
N ILE A 289 12.44 6.14 -3.52
CA ILE A 289 11.61 5.12 -2.84
C ILE A 289 10.60 5.84 -1.95
N SER A 290 9.34 5.93 -2.39
CA SER A 290 8.27 6.59 -1.65
C SER A 290 7.01 5.75 -1.52
N SER A 291 6.20 6.05 -0.49
CA SER A 291 4.88 5.43 -0.30
C SER A 291 3.92 5.75 -1.45
N SER A 292 4.15 6.84 -2.18
CA SER A 292 3.38 7.16 -3.39
C SER A 292 3.67 6.17 -4.50
N ASN A 293 4.95 5.89 -4.77
CA ASN A 293 5.36 4.91 -5.78
C ASN A 293 4.86 3.50 -5.44
N GLN A 294 4.92 3.09 -4.18
CA GLN A 294 4.36 1.79 -3.77
C GLN A 294 2.86 1.68 -4.03
N ARG A 295 2.09 2.75 -3.77
CA ARG A 295 0.65 2.76 -4.08
C ARG A 295 0.38 2.75 -5.57
N MET A 296 1.23 3.40 -6.37
CA MET A 296 1.18 3.30 -7.82
C MET A 296 1.42 1.87 -8.31
N ASP A 297 2.36 1.14 -7.69
CA ASP A 297 2.63 -0.27 -8.02
C ASP A 297 1.49 -1.22 -7.72
N LEU A 298 0.60 -0.86 -6.78
CA LEU A 298 -0.61 -1.64 -6.50
C LEU A 298 -1.62 -1.57 -7.64
N LEU A 299 -1.56 -0.55 -8.51
CA LEU A 299 -2.53 -0.41 -9.59
C LEU A 299 -2.40 -1.55 -10.61
N GLY A 300 -3.53 -2.11 -11.02
CA GLY A 300 -3.55 -3.31 -11.86
C GLY A 300 -3.07 -4.59 -11.17
N THR A 301 -2.81 -4.56 -9.86
CA THR A 301 -2.53 -5.74 -9.04
C THR A 301 -3.71 -6.09 -8.15
N ARG A 302 -3.71 -7.33 -7.65
CA ARG A 302 -4.70 -7.82 -6.71
C ARG A 302 -4.47 -7.22 -5.32
N LEU A 303 -5.41 -6.40 -4.85
CA LEU A 303 -5.33 -5.75 -3.53
C LEU A 303 -5.62 -6.71 -2.36
N ARG A 304 -6.32 -7.82 -2.65
CA ARG A 304 -6.76 -8.79 -1.64
C ARG A 304 -6.90 -10.19 -2.22
N PRO A 305 -6.67 -11.25 -1.44
CA PRO A 305 -6.75 -12.62 -1.92
C PRO A 305 -8.06 -12.92 -2.63
N ARG A 306 -7.98 -13.71 -3.71
CA ARG A 306 -9.14 -14.08 -4.51
C ARG A 306 -10.18 -14.80 -3.64
N ARG A 307 -11.39 -14.25 -3.61
CA ARG A 307 -12.51 -14.85 -2.88
C ARG A 307 -12.99 -16.13 -3.61
N PRO A 308 -13.53 -17.12 -2.88
CA PRO A 308 -14.29 -18.19 -3.51
C PRO A 308 -15.44 -17.60 -4.34
N ALA A 309 -15.69 -18.18 -5.52
CA ALA A 309 -16.83 -17.75 -6.34
C ALA A 309 -18.13 -17.95 -5.55
N PRO A 310 -19.09 -17.00 -5.64
CA PRO A 310 -20.42 -17.20 -5.06
C PRO A 310 -21.06 -18.50 -5.58
N THR A 311 -21.67 -19.29 -4.70
CA THR A 311 -22.20 -20.62 -5.06
C THR A 311 -23.40 -20.54 -6.00
N HIS A 312 -24.06 -19.38 -6.10
CA HIS A 312 -25.23 -19.15 -6.94
C HIS A 312 -24.89 -18.68 -8.36
N ILE A 313 -23.62 -18.41 -8.68
CA ILE A 313 -23.18 -18.05 -10.04
C ILE A 313 -22.40 -19.20 -10.69
N LEU A 314 -22.55 -19.34 -12.01
CA LEU A 314 -21.82 -20.35 -12.76
C LEU A 314 -20.31 -20.01 -12.80
N PRO A 315 -19.41 -21.00 -12.74
CA PRO A 315 -17.96 -20.75 -12.81
C PRO A 315 -17.48 -20.12 -14.14
N LYS A 316 -18.28 -20.26 -15.20
CA LYS A 316 -18.00 -19.70 -16.53
C LYS A 316 -19.27 -19.07 -17.13
N PRO A 317 -19.14 -17.95 -17.87
CA PRO A 317 -17.92 -17.17 -18.05
C PRO A 317 -17.48 -16.50 -16.74
N TYR A 318 -16.20 -16.13 -16.63
CA TYR A 318 -15.70 -15.38 -15.48
C TYR A 318 -16.17 -13.92 -15.56
N ILE A 319 -17.12 -13.56 -14.69
CA ILE A 319 -17.74 -12.24 -14.64
C ILE A 319 -16.93 -11.30 -13.73
N ILE A 320 -16.48 -10.18 -14.30
CA ILE A 320 -15.83 -9.08 -13.58
C ILE A 320 -16.78 -7.89 -13.57
N GLY A 321 -17.13 -7.39 -12.39
CA GLY A 321 -17.88 -6.15 -12.24
C GLY A 321 -16.95 -4.95 -12.36
N MET A 322 -17.12 -4.11 -13.38
CA MET A 322 -16.35 -2.88 -13.55
C MET A 322 -17.12 -1.69 -12.97
N ILE A 323 -16.49 -0.98 -12.04
CA ILE A 323 -16.99 0.26 -11.43
C ILE A 323 -16.00 1.40 -11.66
N GLY A 324 -16.43 2.63 -11.41
CA GLY A 324 -15.53 3.77 -11.50
C GLY A 324 -16.25 5.09 -11.58
N GLY A 325 -15.55 6.15 -11.24
CA GLY A 325 -16.08 7.50 -11.24
C GLY A 325 -16.38 8.02 -12.65
N ILE A 326 -17.17 9.09 -12.71
CA ILE A 326 -17.34 9.94 -13.87
C ILE A 326 -15.97 10.46 -14.31
N ALA A 327 -15.72 10.48 -15.62
CA ALA A 327 -14.45 10.88 -16.21
C ALA A 327 -13.20 10.08 -15.75
N ALA A 328 -13.37 8.96 -15.04
CA ALA A 328 -12.25 8.13 -14.57
C ALA A 328 -11.59 7.28 -15.67
N GLY A 329 -12.03 7.36 -16.92
CA GLY A 329 -11.43 6.64 -18.05
C GLY A 329 -11.92 5.19 -18.25
N LYS A 330 -13.04 4.80 -17.61
CA LYS A 330 -13.63 3.46 -17.73
C LYS A 330 -13.79 2.98 -19.17
N SER A 331 -14.36 3.81 -20.06
CA SER A 331 -14.62 3.41 -21.45
C SER A 331 -13.35 2.99 -22.20
N LYS A 332 -12.23 3.68 -21.94
CA LYS A 332 -10.92 3.30 -22.50
C LYS A 332 -10.39 2.02 -21.86
N MET A 333 -10.57 1.84 -20.56
CA MET A 333 -10.20 0.59 -19.90
C MET A 333 -10.99 -0.62 -20.43
N LEU A 334 -12.30 -0.45 -20.69
CA LEU A 334 -13.14 -1.47 -21.30
C LEU A 334 -12.75 -1.79 -22.75
N GLU A 335 -12.32 -0.78 -23.52
CA GLU A 335 -11.75 -0.97 -24.86
C GLU A 335 -10.50 -1.88 -24.80
N ARG A 336 -9.56 -1.57 -23.90
CA ARG A 336 -8.37 -2.40 -23.67
C ARG A 336 -8.72 -3.85 -23.31
N PHE A 337 -9.68 -4.07 -22.40
CA PHE A 337 -10.08 -5.45 -22.05
C PHE A 337 -10.78 -6.17 -23.20
N ARG A 338 -11.52 -5.46 -24.05
CA ARG A 338 -12.12 -6.04 -25.26
C ARG A 338 -11.03 -6.52 -26.23
N GLU A 339 -9.98 -5.73 -26.43
CA GLU A 339 -8.81 -6.08 -27.25
C GLU A 339 -8.05 -7.29 -26.68
N LEU A 340 -7.94 -7.37 -25.35
CA LEU A 340 -7.36 -8.52 -24.63
C LEU A 340 -8.25 -9.77 -24.65
N GLY A 341 -9.47 -9.67 -25.18
CA GLY A 341 -10.35 -10.81 -25.47
C GLY A 341 -11.62 -10.89 -24.62
N ALA A 342 -11.84 -9.99 -23.66
CA ALA A 342 -13.04 -9.99 -22.83
C ALA A 342 -14.32 -9.70 -23.64
N GLY A 343 -15.44 -10.30 -23.23
CA GLY A 343 -16.76 -9.77 -23.53
C GLY A 343 -17.03 -8.54 -22.66
N VAL A 344 -17.82 -7.58 -23.15
CA VAL A 344 -18.17 -6.37 -22.39
C VAL A 344 -19.67 -6.18 -22.45
N VAL A 345 -20.30 -6.02 -21.28
CA VAL A 345 -21.71 -5.70 -21.10
C VAL A 345 -21.81 -4.35 -20.41
N ASP A 346 -22.47 -3.40 -21.06
CA ASP A 346 -22.66 -2.03 -20.57
C ASP A 346 -24.08 -1.90 -20.01
N CYS A 347 -24.21 -1.98 -18.68
CA CYS A 347 -25.51 -1.91 -18.02
C CYS A 347 -26.15 -0.52 -18.10
N ASP A 348 -25.35 0.54 -18.26
CA ASP A 348 -25.87 1.90 -18.38
C ASP A 348 -26.54 2.09 -19.75
N LYS A 349 -25.93 1.53 -20.81
CA LYS A 349 -26.53 1.45 -22.15
C LYS A 349 -27.79 0.60 -22.16
N ILE A 350 -27.78 -0.56 -21.50
CA ILE A 350 -28.96 -1.42 -21.35
C ILE A 350 -30.09 -0.63 -20.66
N GLY A 351 -29.79 0.08 -19.57
CA GLY A 351 -30.77 0.90 -18.87
C GLY A 351 -31.41 1.96 -19.76
N HIS A 352 -30.65 2.57 -20.67
CA HIS A 352 -31.20 3.52 -21.65
C HIS A 352 -32.14 2.87 -22.67
N GLN A 353 -31.83 1.67 -23.13
CA GLN A 353 -32.64 0.93 -24.11
C GLN A 353 -33.97 0.46 -23.52
N LEU A 354 -33.96 0.06 -22.23
CA LEU A 354 -35.16 -0.41 -21.53
C LEU A 354 -36.24 0.65 -21.31
N TYR A 355 -35.91 1.93 -21.55
CA TYR A 355 -36.86 3.03 -21.57
C TYR A 355 -37.51 3.28 -22.95
N GLU A 356 -37.13 2.55 -24.00
CA GLU A 356 -37.73 2.72 -25.31
C GLU A 356 -39.11 2.02 -25.38
N PRO A 357 -40.08 2.59 -26.12
CA PRO A 357 -41.39 1.98 -26.31
C PRO A 357 -41.30 0.54 -26.84
N GLY A 358 -42.14 -0.35 -26.30
CA GLY A 358 -42.16 -1.77 -26.65
C GLY A 358 -41.37 -2.68 -25.70
N GLU A 359 -40.56 -2.11 -24.80
CA GLU A 359 -39.92 -2.86 -23.72
C GLU A 359 -40.88 -3.09 -22.54
N GLU A 360 -40.83 -4.27 -21.92
CA GLU A 360 -41.65 -4.60 -20.74
C GLU A 360 -41.39 -3.60 -19.58
N CYS A 361 -40.14 -3.17 -19.45
CA CYS A 361 -39.71 -2.21 -18.46
C CYS A 361 -40.34 -0.82 -18.68
N TYR A 362 -40.41 -0.36 -19.93
CA TYR A 362 -41.08 0.88 -20.29
C TYR A 362 -42.54 0.88 -19.85
N GLU A 363 -43.29 -0.19 -20.14
CA GLU A 363 -44.70 -0.30 -19.76
C GLU A 363 -44.90 -0.30 -18.24
N GLN A 364 -44.02 -0.97 -17.49
CA GLN A 364 -44.06 -0.97 -16.02
C GLN A 364 -43.79 0.42 -15.44
N VAL A 365 -42.84 1.16 -16.01
CA VAL A 365 -42.53 2.54 -15.59
C VAL A 365 -43.72 3.46 -15.86
N VAL A 366 -44.32 3.41 -17.05
CA VAL A 366 -45.50 4.23 -17.39
C VAL A 366 -46.71 3.86 -16.54
N ALA A 367 -46.94 2.58 -16.27
CA ALA A 367 -48.02 2.14 -15.38
C ALA A 367 -47.83 2.63 -13.94
N THR A 368 -46.58 2.76 -13.48
CA THR A 368 -46.25 3.15 -12.10
C THR A 368 -46.31 4.67 -11.90
N PHE A 369 -45.77 5.44 -12.84
CA PHE A 369 -45.60 6.88 -12.71
C PHE A 369 -46.56 7.71 -13.57
N GLY A 370 -47.48 7.04 -14.27
CA GLY A 370 -48.51 7.68 -15.09
C GLY A 370 -48.01 8.14 -16.45
N ARG A 371 -48.93 8.57 -17.31
CA ARG A 371 -48.64 8.99 -18.71
C ARG A 371 -48.07 10.40 -18.79
N GLU A 372 -48.10 11.16 -17.71
CA GLU A 372 -47.51 12.50 -17.57
C GLU A 372 -45.98 12.51 -17.74
N ILE A 373 -45.33 11.36 -17.58
CA ILE A 373 -43.90 11.20 -17.81
C ILE A 373 -43.56 11.06 -19.30
N LEU A 374 -44.54 10.99 -20.19
CA LEU A 374 -44.33 10.78 -21.63
C LEU A 374 -44.18 12.10 -22.37
N ALA A 375 -43.25 12.13 -23.32
CA ALA A 375 -43.15 13.17 -24.32
C ALA A 375 -44.21 12.96 -25.44
N PRO A 376 -44.47 13.97 -26.29
CA PRO A 376 -45.47 13.87 -27.36
C PRO A 376 -45.20 12.75 -28.37
N ASP A 377 -43.95 12.31 -28.51
CA ASP A 377 -43.53 11.20 -29.36
C ASP A 377 -43.75 9.82 -28.70
N GLY A 378 -44.31 9.78 -27.50
CA GLY A 378 -44.56 8.57 -26.74
C GLY A 378 -43.34 8.02 -26.00
N LYS A 379 -42.18 8.71 -26.00
CA LYS A 379 -41.01 8.28 -25.22
C LYS A 379 -41.08 8.80 -23.80
N ILE A 380 -40.35 8.16 -22.88
CA ILE A 380 -40.21 8.67 -21.51
C ILE A 380 -39.41 9.98 -21.53
N ASN A 381 -40.07 11.05 -21.08
CA ASN A 381 -39.44 12.33 -20.76
C ASN A 381 -38.68 12.20 -19.44
N ARG A 382 -37.38 11.89 -19.54
CA ARG A 382 -36.48 11.72 -18.38
C ARG A 382 -36.43 12.93 -17.46
N ARG A 383 -36.66 14.14 -17.97
CA ARG A 383 -36.71 15.36 -17.14
C ARG A 383 -37.97 15.40 -16.29
N ALA A 384 -39.12 15.05 -16.86
CA ALA A 384 -40.39 14.96 -16.14
C ALA A 384 -40.35 13.83 -15.10
N LEU A 385 -39.91 12.62 -15.50
CA LEU A 385 -39.73 11.50 -14.59
C LEU A 385 -38.74 11.84 -13.48
N GLY A 386 -37.59 12.45 -13.81
CA GLY A 386 -36.58 12.90 -12.87
C GLY A 386 -37.15 13.85 -11.81
N ALA A 387 -37.95 14.84 -12.22
CA ALA A 387 -38.58 15.77 -11.28
C ALA A 387 -39.51 15.07 -10.26
N ILE A 388 -40.18 13.99 -10.68
CA ILE A 388 -41.07 13.21 -9.80
C ILE A 388 -40.24 12.34 -8.83
N VAL A 389 -39.27 11.60 -9.35
CA VAL A 389 -38.54 10.61 -8.53
C VAL A 389 -37.50 11.25 -7.62
N PHE A 390 -36.86 12.35 -8.02
CA PHE A 390 -35.91 13.04 -7.15
C PHE A 390 -36.57 13.90 -6.07
N ALA A 391 -37.88 14.17 -6.19
CA ALA A 391 -38.66 14.84 -5.14
C ALA A 391 -39.16 13.87 -4.05
N ASP A 392 -39.17 12.56 -4.32
CA ASP A 392 -39.73 11.54 -3.41
C ASP A 392 -38.87 10.28 -3.42
N ARG A 393 -38.20 10.03 -2.28
CA ARG A 393 -37.28 8.91 -2.13
C ARG A 393 -37.96 7.55 -2.39
N ALA A 394 -39.20 7.36 -1.95
CA ALA A 394 -39.92 6.10 -2.15
C ALA A 394 -40.21 5.85 -3.63
N LYS A 395 -40.51 6.91 -4.39
CA LYS A 395 -40.68 6.83 -5.84
C LYS A 395 -39.37 6.52 -6.57
N LEU A 396 -38.26 7.10 -6.14
CA LEU A 396 -36.93 6.76 -6.67
C LEU A 396 -36.59 5.29 -6.42
N ASP A 397 -36.80 4.80 -5.20
CA ASP A 397 -36.53 3.41 -4.86
C ASP A 397 -37.42 2.46 -5.67
N ARG A 398 -38.68 2.83 -5.92
CA ARG A 398 -39.59 2.05 -6.79
C ARG A 398 -39.14 2.03 -8.25
N LEU A 399 -38.69 3.16 -8.79
CA LEU A 399 -38.14 3.22 -10.16
C LEU A 399 -36.89 2.33 -10.25
N ASN A 400 -35.99 2.43 -9.27
CA ASN A 400 -34.77 1.64 -9.21
C ASN A 400 -35.08 0.14 -9.15
N GLU A 401 -36.07 -0.30 -8.37
CA GLU A 401 -36.48 -1.70 -8.29
C GLU A 401 -36.89 -2.27 -9.66
N ILE A 402 -37.75 -1.54 -10.39
CA ILE A 402 -38.21 -1.92 -11.73
C ILE A 402 -37.02 -1.98 -12.70
N MET A 403 -36.26 -0.90 -12.77
CA MET A 403 -35.14 -0.76 -13.72
C MET A 403 -34.04 -1.77 -13.44
N TRP A 404 -33.62 -1.94 -12.18
CA TRP A 404 -32.50 -2.81 -11.84
C TRP A 404 -32.81 -4.27 -12.09
N LYS A 405 -34.05 -4.71 -11.86
CA LYS A 405 -34.48 -6.07 -12.19
C LYS A 405 -34.42 -6.31 -13.70
N ALA A 406 -34.91 -5.36 -14.50
CA ALA A 406 -34.89 -5.46 -15.96
C ALA A 406 -33.47 -5.41 -16.53
N ILE A 407 -32.61 -4.52 -16.03
CA ILE A 407 -31.20 -4.42 -16.44
C ILE A 407 -30.46 -5.72 -16.11
N ALA A 408 -30.60 -6.25 -14.90
CA ALA A 408 -29.94 -7.49 -14.51
C ALA A 408 -30.39 -8.68 -15.38
N LYS A 409 -31.68 -8.74 -15.74
CA LYS A 409 -32.20 -9.77 -16.65
C LYS A 409 -31.52 -9.67 -18.03
N ARG A 410 -31.54 -8.50 -18.67
CA ARG A 410 -30.93 -8.29 -19.99
C ARG A 410 -29.41 -8.48 -19.97
N ALA A 411 -28.73 -8.00 -18.93
CA ALA A 411 -27.29 -8.18 -18.77
C ALA A 411 -26.92 -9.67 -18.68
N ASN A 412 -27.67 -10.47 -17.92
CA ASN A 412 -27.45 -11.92 -17.85
C ASN A 412 -27.69 -12.63 -19.19
N GLU A 413 -28.68 -12.19 -19.97
CA GLU A 413 -28.92 -12.69 -21.33
C GLU A 413 -27.76 -12.35 -22.27
N GLU A 414 -27.22 -11.13 -22.20
CA GLU A 414 -26.05 -10.72 -22.99
C GLU A 414 -24.77 -11.47 -22.56
N ILE A 415 -24.54 -11.65 -21.26
CA ILE A 415 -23.43 -12.45 -20.72
C ILE A 415 -23.50 -13.88 -21.27
N ARG A 416 -24.68 -14.49 -21.26
CA ARG A 416 -24.90 -15.84 -21.80
C ARG A 416 -24.60 -15.90 -23.29
N THR A 417 -25.13 -14.95 -24.07
CA THR A 417 -24.87 -14.84 -25.51
C THR A 417 -23.37 -14.70 -25.81
N LEU A 418 -22.66 -13.83 -25.09
CA LEU A 418 -21.21 -13.65 -25.23
C LEU A 418 -20.45 -14.94 -24.95
N HIS A 419 -20.87 -15.71 -23.96
CA HIS A 419 -20.23 -16.98 -23.64
C HIS A 419 -20.53 -18.08 -24.66
N GLU A 420 -21.81 -18.36 -24.89
CA GLU A 420 -22.28 -19.51 -25.67
C GLU A 420 -22.06 -19.33 -27.17
N GLN A 421 -22.29 -18.12 -27.70
CA GLN A 421 -22.23 -17.86 -29.14
C GLN A 421 -20.89 -17.25 -29.58
N HIS A 422 -20.24 -16.48 -28.70
CA HIS A 422 -18.99 -15.78 -29.02
C HIS A 422 -17.77 -16.34 -28.27
N GLY A 423 -17.94 -17.44 -27.52
CA GLY A 423 -16.85 -18.16 -26.87
C GLY A 423 -16.13 -17.39 -25.76
N LYS A 424 -16.67 -16.26 -25.29
CA LYS A 424 -16.02 -15.40 -24.31
C LYS A 424 -15.87 -16.13 -22.98
N GLN A 425 -14.64 -16.31 -22.52
CA GLN A 425 -14.34 -16.95 -21.23
C GLN A 425 -14.38 -15.98 -20.06
N VAL A 426 -14.18 -14.69 -20.32
CA VAL A 426 -14.24 -13.59 -19.35
C VAL A 426 -15.19 -12.53 -19.88
N VAL A 427 -16.08 -12.03 -19.03
CA VAL A 427 -17.00 -10.95 -19.35
C VAL A 427 -16.88 -9.85 -18.31
N VAL A 428 -16.69 -8.61 -18.76
CA VAL A 428 -16.67 -7.42 -17.93
C VAL A 428 -18.04 -6.76 -17.99
N MET A 429 -18.73 -6.72 -16.86
CA MET A 429 -20.03 -6.06 -16.69
C MET A 429 -19.79 -4.68 -16.07
N GLU A 430 -20.04 -3.61 -16.82
CA GLU A 430 -19.92 -2.24 -16.32
C GLU A 430 -21.27 -1.73 -15.82
N ALA A 431 -21.31 -1.15 -14.61
CA ALA A 431 -22.47 -0.39 -14.16
C ALA A 431 -22.07 0.73 -13.20
N ALA A 432 -22.61 1.94 -13.40
CA ALA A 432 -22.42 3.04 -12.45
C ALA A 432 -23.03 2.74 -11.06
N VAL A 433 -24.08 1.91 -11.01
CA VAL A 433 -24.84 1.55 -9.80
C VAL A 433 -24.47 0.17 -9.22
N MET A 434 -23.36 -0.44 -9.67
CA MET A 434 -22.96 -1.82 -9.30
C MET A 434 -23.00 -2.11 -7.79
N LEU A 435 -22.57 -1.16 -6.97
CA LEU A 435 -22.54 -1.32 -5.51
C LEU A 435 -23.94 -1.15 -4.91
N GLN A 436 -24.65 -0.09 -5.30
CA GLN A 436 -25.98 0.27 -4.80
C GLN A 436 -27.04 -0.76 -5.16
N ALA A 437 -26.96 -1.32 -6.37
CA ALA A 437 -27.85 -2.38 -6.84
C ALA A 437 -27.45 -3.77 -6.31
N GLY A 438 -26.34 -3.89 -5.58
CA GLY A 438 -25.86 -5.16 -5.03
C GLY A 438 -25.32 -6.14 -6.08
N TRP A 439 -25.14 -5.71 -7.32
CA TRP A 439 -24.73 -6.58 -8.43
C TRP A 439 -23.31 -7.11 -8.33
N HIS A 440 -22.43 -6.42 -7.58
CA HIS A 440 -21.11 -6.92 -7.24
C HIS A 440 -21.12 -8.31 -6.57
N LYS A 441 -22.22 -8.69 -5.90
CA LYS A 441 -22.41 -10.02 -5.29
C LYS A 441 -22.64 -11.13 -6.31
N ASN A 442 -22.94 -10.76 -7.55
CA ASN A 442 -23.13 -11.65 -8.70
C ASN A 442 -21.94 -11.61 -9.67
N CYS A 443 -20.82 -11.02 -9.25
CA CYS A 443 -19.55 -11.05 -9.97
C CYS A 443 -18.58 -11.99 -9.25
N HIS A 444 -17.62 -12.53 -9.99
CA HIS A 444 -16.53 -13.28 -9.38
C HIS A 444 -15.53 -12.33 -8.70
N GLU A 445 -15.30 -11.17 -9.33
CA GLU A 445 -14.45 -10.10 -8.84
C GLU A 445 -15.00 -8.73 -9.27
N VAL A 446 -14.60 -7.69 -8.54
CA VAL A 446 -14.95 -6.30 -8.83
C VAL A 446 -13.67 -5.53 -9.11
N TRP A 447 -13.61 -4.84 -10.24
CA TRP A 447 -12.51 -3.96 -10.59
C TRP A 447 -13.00 -2.51 -10.62
N SER A 448 -12.18 -1.56 -10.18
CA SER A 448 -12.52 -0.14 -10.24
C SER A 448 -11.52 0.68 -11.03
N CYS A 449 -12.01 1.75 -11.66
CA CYS A 449 -11.20 2.77 -12.30
C CYS A 449 -11.45 4.12 -11.63
N ILE A 450 -10.41 4.72 -11.05
CA ILE A 450 -10.48 5.95 -10.28
C ILE A 450 -9.57 7.03 -10.86
N VAL A 451 -9.88 8.29 -10.54
CA VAL A 451 -8.98 9.45 -10.68
C VAL A 451 -9.24 10.39 -9.50
N PRO A 452 -8.27 11.25 -9.12
CA PRO A 452 -8.52 12.29 -8.14
C PRO A 452 -9.73 13.15 -8.51
N ARG A 453 -10.42 13.67 -7.49
CA ARG A 453 -11.65 14.47 -7.66
C ARG A 453 -11.43 15.66 -8.59
N GLU A 454 -10.32 16.37 -8.39
CA GLU A 454 -9.93 17.54 -9.15
C GLU A 454 -9.71 17.20 -10.63
N GLU A 455 -9.13 16.03 -10.91
CA GLU A 455 -8.93 15.55 -12.27
C GLU A 455 -10.25 15.15 -12.95
N ALA A 456 -11.19 14.53 -12.21
CA ALA A 456 -12.53 14.25 -12.74
C ALA A 456 -13.27 15.54 -13.11
N ILE A 457 -13.18 16.58 -12.27
CA ILE A 457 -13.76 17.91 -12.53
C ILE A 457 -13.13 18.50 -13.79
N ARG A 458 -11.79 18.56 -13.85
CA ARG A 458 -11.05 19.10 -15.01
C ARG A 458 -11.48 18.43 -16.32
N ARG A 459 -11.48 17.09 -16.35
CA ARG A 459 -11.89 16.30 -17.53
C ARG A 459 -13.34 16.57 -17.93
N LEU A 460 -14.24 16.76 -16.97
CA LEU A 460 -15.64 17.07 -17.27
C LEU A 460 -15.79 18.46 -17.88
N MET A 461 -15.10 19.46 -17.33
CA MET A 461 -15.10 20.80 -17.88
C MET A 461 -14.60 20.79 -19.33
N GLU A 462 -13.45 20.14 -19.59
CA GLU A 462 -12.86 20.07 -20.93
C GLU A 462 -13.73 19.31 -21.93
N ARG A 463 -14.22 18.12 -21.56
CA ARG A 463 -14.97 17.25 -22.48
C ARG A 463 -16.39 17.75 -22.74
N ASN A 464 -17.05 18.27 -21.72
CA ASN A 464 -18.47 18.62 -21.78
C ASN A 464 -18.72 20.13 -21.86
N GLN A 465 -17.67 20.97 -21.80
CA GLN A 465 -17.76 22.43 -21.78
C GLN A 465 -18.64 22.93 -20.65
N PHE A 466 -18.57 22.25 -19.49
CA PHE A 466 -19.28 22.65 -18.29
C PHE A 466 -18.50 23.71 -17.50
N GLU A 467 -19.24 24.62 -16.87
CA GLU A 467 -18.71 25.46 -15.81
C GLU A 467 -18.28 24.63 -14.60
N GLU A 468 -17.27 25.09 -13.86
CA GLU A 468 -16.69 24.35 -12.72
C GLU A 468 -17.75 23.91 -11.71
N HIS A 469 -18.66 24.82 -11.35
CA HIS A 469 -19.73 24.54 -10.39
C HIS A 469 -20.72 23.46 -10.87
N GLU A 470 -20.90 23.28 -12.19
CA GLU A 470 -21.70 22.17 -12.73
C GLU A 470 -20.92 20.86 -12.70
N ALA A 471 -19.64 20.88 -13.09
CA ALA A 471 -18.77 19.70 -13.04
C ALA A 471 -18.64 19.17 -11.60
N VAL A 472 -18.41 20.06 -10.62
CA VAL A 472 -18.38 19.75 -9.18
C VAL A 472 -19.67 19.06 -8.73
N ARG A 473 -20.84 19.65 -9.03
CA ARG A 473 -22.14 19.06 -8.66
C ARG A 473 -22.31 17.65 -9.23
N ARG A 474 -21.84 17.39 -10.44
CA ARG A 474 -21.93 16.07 -11.06
C ARG A 474 -20.97 15.06 -10.43
N VAL A 475 -19.77 15.48 -10.07
CA VAL A 475 -18.79 14.61 -9.39
C VAL A 475 -19.27 14.26 -7.98
N ASP A 476 -19.84 15.23 -7.26
CA ASP A 476 -20.30 15.03 -5.88
C ASP A 476 -21.65 14.28 -5.80
N ALA A 477 -22.46 14.28 -6.86
CA ALA A 477 -23.73 13.55 -6.94
C ALA A 477 -23.58 12.05 -7.29
N GLN A 478 -22.34 11.57 -7.46
CA GLN A 478 -22.09 10.18 -7.79
C GLN A 478 -22.49 9.23 -6.66
N PRO A 479 -22.93 8.00 -6.98
CA PRO A 479 -23.47 7.09 -5.98
C PRO A 479 -22.38 6.48 -5.09
N SER A 480 -21.13 6.42 -5.55
CA SER A 480 -19.99 5.86 -4.80
C SER A 480 -18.79 6.80 -4.83
N SER A 481 -18.12 6.94 -3.69
CA SER A 481 -16.83 7.65 -3.59
C SER A 481 -15.67 6.78 -4.09
N ASN A 482 -14.49 7.38 -4.35
CA ASN A 482 -13.30 6.59 -4.64
C ASN A 482 -12.95 5.64 -3.49
N GLU A 483 -13.06 6.08 -2.23
CA GLU A 483 -12.79 5.22 -1.08
C GLU A 483 -13.72 4.00 -1.06
N GLU A 484 -15.02 4.19 -1.26
CA GLU A 484 -16.00 3.09 -1.29
C GLU A 484 -15.73 2.12 -2.44
N MET A 485 -15.39 2.64 -3.63
CA MET A 485 -15.05 1.82 -4.78
C MET A 485 -13.81 0.96 -4.52
N VAL A 486 -12.75 1.56 -3.98
CA VAL A 486 -11.51 0.85 -3.65
C VAL A 486 -11.76 -0.23 -2.59
N GLN A 487 -12.52 0.07 -1.54
CA GLN A 487 -12.89 -0.91 -0.50
C GLN A 487 -13.63 -2.12 -1.06
N HIS A 488 -14.41 -1.95 -2.12
CA HIS A 488 -15.16 -3.03 -2.76
C HIS A 488 -14.43 -3.65 -3.96
N SER A 489 -13.24 -3.19 -4.32
CA SER A 489 -12.49 -3.70 -5.48
C SER A 489 -11.42 -4.73 -5.13
N ASP A 490 -11.27 -5.71 -6.01
CA ASP A 490 -10.19 -6.69 -6.00
C ASP A 490 -8.96 -6.17 -6.75
N ILE A 491 -9.16 -5.38 -7.81
CA ILE A 491 -8.12 -4.69 -8.58
C ILE A 491 -8.58 -3.24 -8.80
N VAL A 492 -7.65 -2.29 -8.66
CA VAL A 492 -7.90 -0.86 -8.87
C VAL A 492 -7.01 -0.35 -9.99
N PHE A 493 -7.57 0.49 -10.84
CA PHE A 493 -6.89 1.20 -11.90
C PHE A 493 -6.95 2.71 -11.66
N CYS A 494 -5.93 3.44 -12.07
CA CYS A 494 -5.98 4.89 -12.08
C CYS A 494 -5.43 5.44 -13.40
N THR A 495 -6.26 6.23 -14.08
CA THR A 495 -5.95 6.79 -15.40
C THR A 495 -5.42 8.22 -15.32
N LEU A 496 -4.89 8.64 -14.16
CA LEU A 496 -4.36 9.99 -13.95
C LEU A 496 -3.16 10.31 -14.85
N TRP A 497 -2.31 9.32 -15.10
CA TRP A 497 -1.04 9.47 -15.83
C TRP A 497 -1.18 9.14 -17.32
N SER A 498 -0.03 8.91 -17.97
CA SER A 498 0.09 8.55 -19.39
C SER A 498 -0.82 7.40 -19.81
N TYR A 499 -1.16 7.41 -21.11
CA TYR A 499 -1.94 6.35 -21.73
C TYR A 499 -1.23 5.00 -21.58
N GLU A 500 0.08 5.00 -21.77
CA GLU A 500 1.01 3.88 -21.65
C GLU A 500 0.96 3.30 -20.24
N TYR A 501 1.04 4.14 -19.21
CA TYR A 501 0.97 3.66 -17.83
C TYR A 501 -0.37 2.99 -17.50
N SER A 502 -1.48 3.56 -17.97
CA SER A 502 -2.80 2.91 -17.80
C SER A 502 -2.95 1.60 -18.59
N GLN A 503 -2.28 1.48 -19.75
CA GLN A 503 -2.21 0.22 -20.52
C GLN A 503 -1.45 -0.86 -19.73
N GLN A 504 -0.30 -0.52 -19.16
CA GLN A 504 0.49 -1.44 -18.34
C GLN A 504 -0.31 -1.98 -17.15
N GLN A 505 -1.12 -1.14 -16.51
CA GLN A 505 -2.01 -1.60 -15.43
C GLN A 505 -3.03 -2.63 -15.94
N ALA A 506 -3.62 -2.40 -17.11
CA ALA A 506 -4.60 -3.32 -17.72
C ALA A 506 -3.97 -4.67 -18.08
N GLU A 507 -2.80 -4.65 -18.70
CA GLU A 507 -2.03 -5.84 -19.08
C GLU A 507 -1.61 -6.65 -17.85
N ARG A 508 -1.16 -5.97 -16.78
CA ARG A 508 -0.81 -6.59 -15.50
C ARG A 508 -2.00 -7.32 -14.90
N ALA A 509 -3.15 -6.65 -14.79
CA ALA A 509 -4.37 -7.23 -14.25
C ALA A 509 -4.85 -8.43 -15.08
N TRP A 510 -4.80 -8.30 -16.41
CA TRP A 510 -5.19 -9.38 -17.31
C TRP A 510 -4.27 -10.60 -17.21
N SER A 511 -2.95 -10.38 -17.13
CA SER A 511 -1.97 -11.45 -16.94
C SER A 511 -2.20 -12.23 -15.65
N ILE A 512 -2.41 -11.51 -14.53
CA ILE A 512 -2.74 -12.11 -13.22
C ILE A 512 -4.00 -12.96 -13.33
N LEU A 513 -5.07 -12.41 -13.91
CA LEU A 513 -6.33 -13.13 -14.10
C LEU A 513 -6.14 -14.42 -14.90
N GLN A 514 -5.44 -14.35 -16.04
CA GLN A 514 -5.21 -15.51 -16.91
C GLN A 514 -4.40 -16.60 -16.21
N GLN A 515 -3.39 -16.24 -15.41
CA GLN A 515 -2.64 -17.19 -14.61
C GLN A 515 -3.52 -17.88 -13.56
N GLU A 516 -4.34 -17.12 -12.84
CA GLU A 516 -5.24 -17.65 -11.82
C GLU A 516 -6.38 -18.50 -12.36
N MET A 517 -6.84 -18.22 -13.59
CA MET A 517 -7.82 -19.05 -14.28
C MET A 517 -7.20 -20.39 -14.70
N LYS A 518 -5.91 -20.42 -15.05
CA LYS A 518 -5.18 -21.67 -15.36
C LYS A 518 -4.92 -22.54 -14.12
N LEU A 519 -4.65 -21.93 -12.97
CA LEU A 519 -4.37 -22.66 -11.71
C LEU A 519 -5.62 -23.30 -11.06
N LYS A 520 -6.83 -22.94 -11.52
CA LYS A 520 -8.11 -23.52 -11.07
C LYS A 520 -8.78 -24.42 -12.13
N LEU A 521 -8.05 -24.77 -13.19
CA LEU A 521 -8.34 -25.87 -14.12
C LEU A 521 -7.33 -26.99 -13.86
#